data_AF-A0A1H4PCD2-F1
#
_entry.id   AF-A0A1H4PCD2-F1
#
_cell.length_a   1.000
_cell.length_b   1.000
_cell.length_c   1.000
_cell.angle_alpha   90.00
_cell.angle_beta   90.00
_cell.angle_gamma   90.00
#
_symmetry.space_group_name_H-M   'P 1'
#
loop_
_entity.id
_entity.type
_entity.pdbx_description
1 polymer ?
#
loop_
_entity_poly.entity_id
_entity_poly.type
_entity_poly.pdbx_seq_one_letter_code
_entity_poly.pdbx_strand_id
1 'polypeptide(L)'
;MATCRGIDVSSYQATDYSTAGLSFVGIKVTEGLSYVNPHWTGQRATARTAGLVTIFYHYPHIANSATAEADYFLSQIKLAPGDVLALDWEWYGQNVTNQQARAYKTTWLAHVKAKAPGHRVIMYCDRSVWTTVDTDSNAGDGLWIADYVTAGKPRIKAKWLFHQYSSNPVDQDVANFADQAALKAWANPTAPKPPAPTPAVSLAHVVAAARKDPSAPQGHTTYKAEVLVVEKALRSEGLLAAQYVDGSFGSLTVNAYARWQRALGYSGSAADGIPGKTSLTKLGAKHGFTVTT
;
A
#
# COMPACT_ATOMS: atom_id res chain seq x y z
N MET A 1 -1.99 -14.27 4.63
CA MET A 1 -3.24 -14.26 3.84
C MET A 1 -3.27 -12.94 3.07
N ALA A 2 -3.69 -12.93 1.80
CA ALA A 2 -3.88 -11.68 1.07
C ALA A 2 -4.98 -10.87 1.76
N THR A 3 -4.64 -9.68 2.27
CA THR A 3 -5.51 -8.87 3.15
C THR A 3 -6.33 -7.83 2.39
N CYS A 4 -5.92 -7.48 1.18
CA CYS A 4 -6.60 -6.49 0.35
C CYS A 4 -7.68 -7.18 -0.48
N ARG A 5 -8.95 -6.97 -0.14
CA ARG A 5 -10.09 -7.44 -0.95
C ARG A 5 -10.46 -6.37 -1.97
N GLY A 6 -10.99 -6.83 -3.09
CA GLY A 6 -11.55 -5.97 -4.12
C GLY A 6 -12.69 -6.68 -4.84
N ILE A 7 -13.30 -5.94 -5.74
CA ILE A 7 -14.24 -6.44 -6.73
C ILE A 7 -13.88 -5.78 -8.06
N ASP A 8 -14.44 -6.26 -9.15
CA ASP A 8 -14.51 -5.50 -10.38
C ASP A 8 -15.94 -5.36 -10.90
N VAL A 9 -16.21 -4.21 -11.53
CA VAL A 9 -17.54 -3.76 -11.92
C VAL A 9 -17.55 -3.26 -13.36
N SER A 10 -18.72 -3.42 -13.98
CA SER A 10 -19.02 -2.91 -15.31
C SER A 10 -20.40 -2.26 -15.33
N SER A 11 -20.99 -2.05 -16.50
CA SER A 11 -22.37 -1.56 -16.64
C SER A 11 -23.43 -2.48 -16.03
N TYR A 12 -23.09 -3.75 -15.76
CA TYR A 12 -23.99 -4.70 -15.08
C TYR A 12 -24.19 -4.38 -13.59
N GLN A 13 -23.26 -3.64 -12.98
CA GLN A 13 -23.36 -3.23 -11.58
C GLN A 13 -23.76 -1.76 -11.47
N ALA A 14 -24.45 -1.44 -10.39
CA ALA A 14 -24.85 -0.08 -10.07
C ALA A 14 -23.64 0.83 -9.81
N THR A 15 -23.87 2.14 -9.86
CA THR A 15 -22.83 3.13 -9.56
C THR A 15 -22.42 3.13 -8.07
N ASP A 16 -23.32 2.70 -7.18
CA ASP A 16 -23.25 2.75 -5.73
C ASP A 16 -23.07 1.37 -5.08
N TYR A 17 -22.26 0.51 -5.70
CA TYR A 17 -21.90 -0.80 -5.13
C TYR A 17 -21.32 -0.67 -3.71
N SER A 18 -21.51 -1.71 -2.90
CA SER A 18 -20.98 -1.74 -1.54
C SER A 18 -19.45 -1.69 -1.54
N THR A 19 -18.88 -0.78 -0.77
CA THR A 19 -17.42 -0.62 -0.60
C THR A 19 -16.90 -1.22 0.71
N ALA A 20 -17.77 -1.86 1.49
CA ALA A 20 -17.45 -2.36 2.82
C ALA A 20 -16.31 -3.41 2.76
N GLY A 21 -15.20 -3.12 3.45
CA GLY A 21 -14.06 -4.03 3.52
C GLY A 21 -13.21 -4.13 2.24
N LEU A 22 -13.46 -3.27 1.25
CA LEU A 22 -12.67 -3.22 0.01
C LEU A 22 -11.45 -2.31 0.17
N SER A 23 -10.38 -2.68 -0.54
CA SER A 23 -9.14 -1.90 -0.67
C SER A 23 -8.98 -1.32 -2.08
N PHE A 24 -9.59 -1.96 -3.08
CA PHE A 24 -9.55 -1.56 -4.48
C PHE A 24 -10.81 -1.98 -5.23
N VAL A 25 -10.97 -1.46 -6.45
CA VAL A 25 -12.02 -1.85 -7.39
C VAL A 25 -11.51 -1.77 -8.83
N GLY A 26 -11.81 -2.78 -9.64
CA GLY A 26 -11.71 -2.75 -11.09
C GLY A 26 -12.95 -2.13 -11.72
N ILE A 27 -12.82 -1.24 -12.70
CA ILE A 27 -13.93 -0.53 -13.33
C ILE A 27 -13.76 -0.58 -14.84
N LYS A 28 -14.73 -1.19 -15.56
CA LYS A 28 -14.77 -1.15 -17.03
C LYS A 28 -14.93 0.29 -17.47
N VAL A 29 -14.06 0.77 -18.37
CA VAL A 29 -14.24 2.10 -18.98
C VAL A 29 -14.66 1.97 -20.42
N THR A 30 -13.94 1.18 -21.21
CA THR A 30 -14.19 1.05 -22.66
C THR A 30 -14.19 -0.39 -23.12
N GLU A 31 -14.85 -0.61 -24.25
CA GLU A 31 -14.73 -1.85 -25.03
C GLU A 31 -14.61 -1.49 -26.50
N GLY A 32 -13.63 -2.10 -27.16
CA GLY A 32 -13.33 -1.82 -28.56
C GLY A 32 -13.06 -0.32 -28.81
N LEU A 33 -13.56 0.18 -29.95
CA LEU A 33 -13.39 1.58 -30.38
C LEU A 33 -14.62 2.46 -30.17
N SER A 34 -15.70 1.93 -29.59
CA SER A 34 -16.99 2.64 -29.58
C SER A 34 -17.74 2.58 -28.26
N TYR A 35 -17.58 1.52 -27.46
CA TYR A 35 -18.33 1.39 -26.22
C TYR A 35 -17.62 2.14 -25.08
N VAL A 36 -18.41 2.90 -24.32
CA VAL A 36 -18.01 3.47 -23.03
C VAL A 36 -19.03 3.00 -22.00
N ASN A 37 -18.56 2.46 -20.87
CA ASN A 37 -19.44 2.06 -19.78
C ASN A 37 -20.19 3.28 -19.22
N PRO A 38 -21.52 3.40 -19.36
CA PRO A 38 -22.25 4.59 -18.91
C PRO A 38 -22.14 4.84 -17.39
N HIS A 39 -21.79 3.83 -16.60
CA HIS A 39 -21.70 3.92 -15.14
C HIS A 39 -20.30 4.26 -14.62
N TRP A 40 -19.25 4.23 -15.46
CA TRP A 40 -17.85 4.25 -14.98
C TRP A 40 -17.51 5.48 -14.15
N THR A 41 -18.09 6.65 -14.47
CA THR A 41 -17.82 7.90 -13.75
C THR A 41 -18.43 7.89 -12.34
N GLY A 42 -19.64 7.37 -12.19
CA GLY A 42 -20.31 7.16 -10.90
C GLY A 42 -19.62 6.08 -10.08
N GLN A 43 -19.24 4.97 -10.72
CA GLN A 43 -18.48 3.89 -10.08
C GLN A 43 -17.12 4.38 -9.55
N ARG A 44 -16.43 5.24 -10.31
CA ARG A 44 -15.20 5.91 -9.87
C ARG A 44 -15.46 6.85 -8.69
N ALA A 45 -16.56 7.59 -8.71
CA ALA A 45 -16.90 8.49 -7.60
C ALA A 45 -17.12 7.72 -6.30
N THR A 46 -17.81 6.59 -6.36
CA THR A 46 -17.98 5.65 -5.23
C THR A 46 -16.63 5.13 -4.74
N ALA A 47 -15.77 4.66 -5.64
CA ALA A 47 -14.43 4.18 -5.32
C ALA A 47 -13.59 5.23 -4.58
N ARG A 48 -13.54 6.45 -5.13
CA ARG A 48 -12.74 7.55 -4.61
C ARG A 48 -13.26 8.05 -3.26
N THR A 49 -14.58 8.12 -3.08
CA THR A 49 -15.20 8.49 -1.81
C THR A 49 -14.86 7.49 -0.70
N ALA A 50 -14.81 6.20 -1.03
CA ALA A 50 -14.39 5.15 -0.11
C ALA A 50 -12.85 5.01 0.03
N GLY A 51 -12.08 5.85 -0.66
CA GLY A 51 -10.61 5.82 -0.60
C GLY A 51 -10.00 4.55 -1.20
N LEU A 52 -10.67 3.89 -2.13
CA LEU A 52 -10.20 2.67 -2.81
C LEU A 52 -9.16 3.02 -3.88
N VAL A 53 -8.20 2.11 -4.11
CA VAL A 53 -7.39 2.16 -5.35
C VAL A 53 -8.28 1.80 -6.53
N THR A 54 -8.24 2.60 -7.59
CA THR A 54 -9.08 2.39 -8.77
C THR A 54 -8.23 1.80 -9.90
N ILE A 55 -8.66 0.65 -10.43
CA ILE A 55 -8.12 0.02 -11.62
C ILE A 55 -9.12 0.25 -12.75
N PHE A 56 -8.77 1.01 -13.77
CA PHE A 56 -9.59 1.17 -14.97
C PHE A 56 -9.21 0.11 -15.98
N TYR A 57 -10.19 -0.62 -16.54
CA TYR A 57 -9.90 -1.65 -17.53
C TYR A 57 -10.59 -1.40 -18.88
N HIS A 58 -9.94 -1.91 -19.92
CA HIS A 58 -10.37 -1.90 -21.31
C HIS A 58 -10.55 -3.33 -21.80
N TYR A 59 -11.72 -3.63 -22.36
CA TYR A 59 -12.01 -4.92 -23.03
C TYR A 59 -11.70 -4.81 -24.54
N PRO A 60 -10.79 -5.62 -25.08
CA PRO A 60 -10.28 -5.46 -26.43
C PRO A 60 -11.19 -6.09 -27.48
N HIS A 61 -11.28 -5.47 -28.65
CA HIS A 61 -11.68 -6.16 -29.88
C HIS A 61 -10.42 -6.41 -30.70
N ILE A 62 -9.83 -7.61 -30.58
CA ILE A 62 -8.43 -7.87 -30.95
C ILE A 62 -8.14 -7.69 -32.46
N ALA A 63 -9.17 -7.76 -33.30
CA ALA A 63 -9.04 -7.47 -34.73
C ALA A 63 -8.77 -5.99 -35.03
N ASN A 64 -9.06 -5.08 -34.10
CA ASN A 64 -8.79 -3.66 -34.23
C ASN A 64 -7.32 -3.32 -33.98
N SER A 65 -6.96 -2.06 -34.26
CA SER A 65 -5.65 -1.53 -33.89
C SER A 65 -5.54 -1.38 -32.37
N ALA A 66 -4.61 -2.10 -31.75
CA ALA A 66 -4.31 -2.02 -30.33
C ALA A 66 -3.97 -0.60 -29.86
N THR A 67 -3.26 0.19 -30.67
CA THR A 67 -2.93 1.59 -30.32
C THR A 67 -4.14 2.50 -30.41
N ALA A 68 -5.05 2.26 -31.35
CA ALA A 68 -6.29 3.03 -31.47
C ALA A 68 -7.23 2.76 -30.29
N GLU A 69 -7.36 1.50 -29.86
CA GLU A 69 -8.15 1.14 -28.67
C GLU A 69 -7.53 1.68 -27.38
N ALA A 70 -6.20 1.63 -27.26
CA ALA A 70 -5.48 2.25 -26.15
C ALA A 70 -5.68 3.78 -26.10
N ASP A 71 -5.59 4.48 -27.23
CA ASP A 71 -5.84 5.92 -27.30
C ASP A 71 -7.32 6.24 -26.99
N TYR A 72 -8.26 5.42 -27.46
CA TYR A 72 -9.68 5.56 -27.13
C TYR A 72 -9.92 5.40 -25.62
N PHE A 73 -9.40 4.34 -25.01
CA PHE A 73 -9.47 4.09 -23.57
C PHE A 73 -8.92 5.27 -22.75
N LEU A 74 -7.72 5.74 -23.09
CA LEU A 74 -7.08 6.86 -22.38
C LEU A 74 -7.83 8.18 -22.58
N SER A 75 -8.43 8.41 -23.75
CA SER A 75 -9.20 9.64 -24.03
C SER A 75 -10.42 9.83 -23.11
N GLN A 76 -10.96 8.73 -22.56
CA GLN A 76 -12.09 8.78 -21.64
C GLN A 76 -11.69 9.18 -20.21
N ILE A 77 -10.40 9.05 -19.87
CA ILE A 77 -9.95 9.11 -18.48
C ILE A 77 -9.11 10.36 -18.25
N LYS A 78 -9.62 11.27 -17.41
CA LYS A 78 -8.76 12.26 -16.75
C LYS A 78 -8.00 11.59 -15.60
N LEU A 79 -6.82 11.07 -15.91
CA LEU A 79 -5.96 10.34 -14.98
C LEU A 79 -5.59 11.19 -13.75
N ALA A 80 -5.59 10.56 -12.59
CA ALA A 80 -5.15 11.11 -11.32
C ALA A 80 -4.10 10.19 -10.67
N PRO A 81 -3.14 10.73 -9.89
CA PRO A 81 -2.09 9.92 -9.26
C PRO A 81 -2.66 8.72 -8.49
N GLY A 82 -2.12 7.53 -8.74
CA GLY A 82 -2.59 6.28 -8.14
C GLY A 82 -3.69 5.55 -8.91
N ASP A 83 -4.24 6.13 -9.99
CA ASP A 83 -5.06 5.37 -10.93
C ASP A 83 -4.20 4.30 -11.63
N VAL A 84 -4.70 3.06 -11.68
CA VAL A 84 -4.08 1.91 -12.35
C VAL A 84 -4.85 1.62 -13.63
N LEU A 85 -4.14 1.20 -14.69
CA LEU A 85 -4.71 0.89 -16.00
C LEU A 85 -4.54 -0.59 -16.29
N ALA A 86 -5.57 -1.25 -16.83
CA ALA A 86 -5.55 -2.68 -17.11
C ALA A 86 -6.03 -2.99 -18.53
N LEU A 87 -5.31 -3.88 -19.20
CA LEU A 87 -5.85 -4.60 -20.35
C LEU A 87 -6.58 -5.83 -19.85
N ASP A 88 -7.86 -5.94 -20.13
CA ASP A 88 -8.65 -7.15 -19.93
C ASP A 88 -8.40 -8.11 -21.10
N TRP A 89 -7.30 -8.87 -21.07
CA TRP A 89 -6.83 -9.64 -22.23
C TRP A 89 -7.60 -10.95 -22.41
N GLU A 90 -8.86 -10.79 -22.81
CA GLU A 90 -9.78 -11.84 -23.20
C GLU A 90 -10.61 -11.38 -24.42
N TRP A 91 -11.15 -12.32 -25.19
CA TRP A 91 -11.79 -12.02 -26.49
C TRP A 91 -12.90 -13.01 -26.86
N TYR A 92 -13.76 -13.32 -25.90
CA TYR A 92 -14.82 -14.30 -26.08
C TYR A 92 -15.71 -13.96 -27.28
N GLY A 93 -15.97 -14.97 -28.14
CA GLY A 93 -16.79 -14.81 -29.34
C GLY A 93 -16.09 -14.12 -30.52
N GLN A 94 -14.82 -13.74 -30.40
CA GLN A 94 -14.06 -13.12 -31.50
C GLN A 94 -13.28 -14.17 -32.30
N ASN A 95 -13.27 -14.06 -33.63
CA ASN A 95 -12.46 -14.91 -34.51
C ASN A 95 -11.01 -14.43 -34.55
N VAL A 96 -10.23 -14.83 -33.54
CA VAL A 96 -8.88 -14.32 -33.26
C VAL A 96 -7.92 -15.48 -33.04
N THR A 97 -6.78 -15.45 -33.73
CA THR A 97 -5.69 -16.42 -33.51
C THR A 97 -4.86 -16.06 -32.27
N ASN A 98 -4.23 -17.05 -31.65
CA ASN A 98 -3.29 -16.85 -30.54
C ASN A 98 -2.16 -15.85 -30.89
N GLN A 99 -1.71 -15.82 -32.14
CA GLN A 99 -0.69 -14.88 -32.58
C GLN A 99 -1.21 -13.44 -32.59
N GLN A 100 -2.42 -13.21 -33.11
CA GLN A 100 -3.06 -11.88 -33.08
C GLN A 100 -3.27 -11.41 -31.64
N ALA A 101 -3.76 -12.28 -30.77
CA ALA A 101 -3.97 -11.95 -29.36
C ALA A 101 -2.67 -11.51 -28.67
N ARG A 102 -1.57 -12.24 -28.87
CA ARG A 102 -0.25 -11.86 -28.31
C ARG A 102 0.27 -10.55 -28.89
N ALA A 103 0.15 -10.35 -30.20
CA ALA A 103 0.61 -9.13 -30.86
C ALA A 103 -0.17 -7.89 -30.37
N TYR A 104 -1.49 -8.02 -30.21
CA TYR A 104 -2.34 -7.00 -29.62
C TYR A 104 -1.88 -6.66 -28.20
N LYS A 105 -1.76 -7.68 -27.32
CA LYS A 105 -1.31 -7.52 -25.93
C LYS A 105 -0.02 -6.73 -25.84
N THR A 106 1.01 -7.16 -26.56
CA THR A 106 2.33 -6.53 -26.54
C THR A 106 2.27 -5.07 -26.98
N THR A 107 1.52 -4.79 -28.04
CA THR A 107 1.37 -3.44 -28.59
C THR A 107 0.59 -2.53 -27.64
N TRP A 108 -0.54 -3.00 -27.12
CA TRP A 108 -1.40 -2.22 -26.22
C TRP A 108 -0.67 -1.85 -24.92
N LEU A 109 -0.05 -2.83 -24.26
CA LEU A 109 0.67 -2.59 -23.00
C LEU A 109 1.83 -1.60 -23.17
N ALA A 110 2.60 -1.72 -24.25
CA ALA A 110 3.69 -0.80 -24.55
C ALA A 110 3.18 0.63 -24.82
N HIS A 111 2.11 0.76 -25.59
CA HIS A 111 1.52 2.06 -25.95
C HIS A 111 0.95 2.78 -24.74
N VAL A 112 0.17 2.10 -23.89
CA VAL A 112 -0.42 2.69 -22.69
C VAL A 112 0.67 3.11 -21.70
N LYS A 113 1.72 2.29 -21.50
CA LYS A 113 2.86 2.66 -20.64
C LYS A 113 3.57 3.92 -21.14
N ALA A 114 3.73 4.08 -22.45
CA ALA A 114 4.35 5.26 -23.03
C ALA A 114 3.47 6.53 -22.87
N LYS A 115 2.14 6.38 -22.95
CA LYS A 115 1.18 7.50 -22.91
C LYS A 115 0.78 7.91 -21.50
N ALA A 116 0.91 7.04 -20.50
CA ALA A 116 0.53 7.30 -19.11
C ALA A 116 1.74 7.17 -18.16
N PRO A 117 2.80 8.00 -18.34
CA PRO A 117 3.97 7.94 -17.47
C PRO A 117 3.57 8.20 -16.01
N GLY A 118 4.14 7.42 -15.10
CA GLY A 118 3.86 7.50 -13.66
C GLY A 118 2.64 6.68 -13.20
N HIS A 119 1.88 6.08 -14.12
CA HIS A 119 0.79 5.15 -13.80
C HIS A 119 1.24 3.69 -13.95
N ARG A 120 0.60 2.81 -13.18
CA ARG A 120 0.76 1.36 -13.34
C ARG A 120 -0.11 0.85 -14.48
N VAL A 121 0.46 0.00 -15.33
CA VAL A 121 -0.25 -0.65 -16.44
C VAL A 121 -0.14 -2.16 -16.26
N ILE A 122 -1.24 -2.82 -15.93
CA ILE A 122 -1.32 -4.26 -15.65
C ILE A 122 -2.08 -4.99 -16.76
N MET A 123 -2.06 -6.32 -16.72
CA MET A 123 -2.85 -7.16 -17.61
C MET A 123 -3.68 -8.15 -16.79
N TYR A 124 -4.96 -8.23 -17.13
CA TYR A 124 -5.86 -9.30 -16.72
C TYR A 124 -5.93 -10.40 -17.78
N CYS A 125 -6.05 -11.66 -17.36
CA CYS A 125 -6.53 -12.76 -18.20
C CYS A 125 -6.98 -13.95 -17.33
N ASP A 126 -7.71 -14.89 -17.91
CA ASP A 126 -8.00 -16.17 -17.25
C ASP A 126 -6.80 -17.14 -17.27
N ARG A 127 -6.82 -18.12 -16.36
CA ARG A 127 -5.77 -19.15 -16.23
C ARG A 127 -5.53 -19.93 -17.53
N SER A 128 -6.56 -20.21 -18.33
CA SER A 128 -6.42 -20.94 -19.59
C SER A 128 -5.63 -20.11 -20.59
N VAL A 129 -6.02 -18.83 -20.79
CA VAL A 129 -5.30 -17.89 -21.65
C VAL A 129 -3.84 -17.75 -21.21
N TRP A 130 -3.60 -17.56 -19.92
CA TRP A 130 -2.24 -17.47 -19.35
C TRP A 130 -1.40 -18.71 -19.61
N THR A 131 -1.97 -19.91 -19.57
CA THR A 131 -1.20 -21.17 -19.66
C THR A 131 -1.09 -21.74 -21.06
N THR A 132 -1.94 -21.29 -22.00
CA THR A 132 -2.02 -21.88 -23.35
C THR A 132 -1.80 -20.89 -24.48
N VAL A 133 -2.01 -19.59 -24.26
CA VAL A 133 -1.87 -18.54 -25.29
C VAL A 133 -0.65 -17.67 -25.03
N ASP A 134 -0.41 -17.28 -23.78
CA ASP A 134 0.78 -16.51 -23.39
C ASP A 134 2.08 -17.30 -23.62
N THR A 135 3.13 -16.60 -24.02
CA THR A 135 4.45 -17.21 -24.29
C THR A 135 5.63 -16.41 -23.76
N ASP A 136 5.41 -15.18 -23.26
CA ASP A 136 6.48 -14.27 -22.85
C ASP A 136 6.31 -13.76 -21.41
N SER A 137 5.20 -14.08 -20.75
CA SER A 137 4.85 -13.63 -19.41
C SER A 137 4.86 -12.11 -19.22
N ASN A 138 4.76 -11.35 -20.31
CA ASN A 138 4.64 -9.90 -20.25
C ASN A 138 3.21 -9.52 -19.85
N ALA A 139 3.06 -9.10 -18.59
CA ALA A 139 1.82 -8.58 -18.00
C ALA A 139 1.94 -7.10 -17.61
N GLY A 140 2.88 -6.36 -18.19
CA GLY A 140 3.15 -4.98 -17.81
C GLY A 140 3.75 -4.87 -16.40
N ASP A 141 3.10 -4.14 -15.50
CA ASP A 141 3.52 -3.91 -14.11
C ASP A 141 2.90 -4.91 -13.12
N GLY A 142 2.08 -5.84 -13.60
CA GLY A 142 1.42 -6.83 -12.76
C GLY A 142 0.44 -7.73 -13.51
N LEU A 143 0.38 -8.99 -13.10
CA LEU A 143 -0.64 -9.93 -13.56
C LEU A 143 -1.85 -9.88 -12.62
N TRP A 144 -3.02 -9.65 -13.20
CA TRP A 144 -4.31 -9.94 -12.60
C TRP A 144 -4.81 -11.25 -13.21
N ILE A 145 -4.90 -12.31 -12.42
CA ILE A 145 -5.27 -13.64 -12.91
C ILE A 145 -6.68 -14.01 -12.47
N ALA A 146 -7.52 -14.50 -13.38
CA ALA A 146 -8.74 -15.18 -13.01
C ALA A 146 -8.52 -16.69 -12.86
N ASP A 147 -8.78 -17.21 -11.67
CA ASP A 147 -8.82 -18.65 -11.38
C ASP A 147 -9.79 -18.89 -10.23
N TYR A 148 -10.95 -19.49 -10.48
CA TYR A 148 -12.00 -19.61 -9.47
C TYR A 148 -11.71 -20.72 -8.45
N VAL A 149 -10.83 -20.39 -7.51
CA VAL A 149 -10.35 -21.23 -6.40
C VAL A 149 -10.26 -20.39 -5.12
N THR A 150 -9.66 -20.95 -4.06
CA THR A 150 -9.42 -20.22 -2.83
C THR A 150 -8.71 -18.88 -3.09
N ALA A 151 -9.26 -17.80 -2.54
CA ALA A 151 -8.68 -16.46 -2.62
C ALA A 151 -7.18 -16.46 -2.31
N GLY A 152 -6.42 -15.79 -3.18
CA GLY A 152 -4.95 -15.70 -3.12
C GLY A 152 -4.18 -17.00 -3.37
N LYS A 153 -4.81 -18.04 -3.93
CA LYS A 153 -4.15 -19.30 -4.29
C LYS A 153 -4.39 -19.71 -5.75
N PRO A 154 -4.17 -18.84 -6.75
CA PRO A 154 -4.36 -19.22 -8.14
C PRO A 154 -3.42 -20.36 -8.53
N ARG A 155 -3.87 -21.27 -9.40
CA ARG A 155 -3.12 -22.46 -9.85
C ARG A 155 -2.13 -22.13 -10.97
N ILE A 156 -1.29 -21.11 -10.73
CA ILE A 156 -0.20 -20.70 -11.62
C ILE A 156 1.11 -20.58 -10.83
N LYS A 157 2.25 -20.74 -11.54
CA LYS A 157 3.58 -20.53 -10.95
C LYS A 157 4.07 -19.09 -11.03
N ALA A 158 3.50 -18.30 -11.95
CA ALA A 158 3.92 -16.92 -12.19
C ALA A 158 3.57 -16.02 -10.99
N LYS A 159 4.34 -14.93 -10.85
CA LYS A 159 4.01 -13.88 -9.89
C LYS A 159 2.74 -13.17 -10.33
N TRP A 160 1.80 -13.04 -9.42
CA TRP A 160 0.54 -12.31 -9.62
C TRP A 160 0.43 -11.20 -8.57
N LEU A 161 -0.30 -10.14 -8.91
CA LEU A 161 -0.64 -9.05 -8.00
C LEU A 161 -2.10 -9.08 -7.60
N PHE A 162 -2.98 -9.44 -8.53
CA PHE A 162 -4.42 -9.54 -8.29
C PHE A 162 -4.91 -10.93 -8.69
N HIS A 163 -5.87 -11.46 -7.95
CA HIS A 163 -6.48 -12.76 -8.20
C HIS A 163 -8.00 -12.64 -8.10
N GLN A 164 -8.66 -12.76 -9.25
CA GLN A 164 -10.11 -12.90 -9.33
C GLN A 164 -10.45 -14.36 -9.02
N TYR A 165 -11.09 -14.58 -7.87
CA TYR A 165 -11.25 -15.91 -7.27
C TYR A 165 -12.71 -16.39 -7.27
N SER A 166 -13.66 -15.53 -7.62
CA SER A 166 -15.09 -15.83 -7.76
C SER A 166 -15.73 -14.81 -8.70
N SER A 167 -16.80 -15.19 -9.39
CA SER A 167 -17.66 -14.29 -10.19
C SER A 167 -19.06 -14.07 -9.58
N ASN A 168 -19.32 -14.65 -8.40
CA ASN A 168 -20.63 -14.59 -7.74
C ASN A 168 -20.50 -13.98 -6.33
N PRO A 169 -21.38 -13.03 -5.93
CA PRO A 169 -22.45 -12.40 -6.72
C PRO A 169 -21.98 -11.29 -7.68
N VAL A 170 -20.72 -10.91 -7.56
CA VAL A 170 -19.96 -10.01 -8.44
C VAL A 170 -18.56 -10.62 -8.54
N ASP A 171 -17.78 -10.21 -9.51
CA ASP A 171 -16.37 -10.57 -9.57
C ASP A 171 -15.65 -10.14 -8.27
N GLN A 172 -15.01 -11.10 -7.63
CA GLN A 172 -14.36 -10.94 -6.33
C GLN A 172 -12.86 -11.16 -6.47
N ASP A 173 -12.11 -10.21 -5.93
CA ASP A 173 -10.66 -10.17 -6.05
C ASP A 173 -9.96 -10.11 -4.70
N VAL A 174 -8.71 -10.56 -4.71
CA VAL A 174 -7.73 -10.19 -3.69
C VAL A 174 -6.44 -9.69 -4.32
N ALA A 175 -5.79 -8.75 -3.65
CA ALA A 175 -4.48 -8.24 -4.03
C ALA A 175 -3.38 -8.74 -3.08
N ASN A 176 -2.23 -9.08 -3.65
CA ASN A 176 -1.07 -9.62 -2.94
C ASN A 176 -0.20 -8.51 -2.32
N PHE A 177 -0.81 -7.73 -1.42
CA PHE A 177 -0.14 -6.67 -0.66
C PHE A 177 -0.34 -6.89 0.85
N ALA A 178 0.56 -6.34 1.66
CA ALA A 178 0.49 -6.46 3.11
C ALA A 178 -0.77 -5.81 3.69
N ASP A 179 -1.15 -4.64 3.15
CA ASP A 179 -2.32 -3.85 3.54
C ASP A 179 -2.68 -2.84 2.43
N GLN A 180 -3.77 -2.08 2.65
CA GLN A 180 -4.24 -1.05 1.71
C GLN A 180 -3.22 0.09 1.52
N ALA A 181 -2.38 0.38 2.51
CA ALA A 181 -1.37 1.43 2.39
C ALA A 181 -0.24 1.01 1.44
N ALA A 182 0.21 -0.25 1.54
CA ALA A 182 1.17 -0.84 0.62
C ALA A 182 0.63 -0.86 -0.82
N LEU A 183 -0.65 -1.20 -1.00
CA LEU A 183 -1.33 -1.15 -2.29
C LEU A 183 -1.37 0.28 -2.87
N LYS A 184 -1.76 1.28 -2.05
CA LYS A 184 -1.77 2.70 -2.46
C LYS A 184 -0.38 3.21 -2.84
N ALA A 185 0.64 2.83 -2.07
CA ALA A 185 2.03 3.20 -2.36
C ALA A 185 2.55 2.56 -3.65
N TRP A 186 2.18 1.31 -3.92
CA TRP A 186 2.53 0.65 -5.17
C TRP A 186 1.85 1.30 -6.38
N ALA A 187 0.56 1.63 -6.24
CA ALA A 187 -0.25 2.25 -7.30
C ALA A 187 0.22 3.68 -7.63
N ASN A 188 0.75 4.41 -6.65
CA ASN A 188 1.29 5.76 -6.82
C ASN A 188 2.79 5.82 -6.46
N PRO A 189 3.69 5.30 -7.32
CA PRO A 189 5.12 5.20 -7.02
C PRO A 189 5.83 6.54 -6.89
N THR A 190 5.23 7.62 -7.40
CA THR A 190 5.76 8.99 -7.29
C THR A 190 5.20 9.75 -6.09
N ALA A 191 4.29 9.15 -5.31
CA ALA A 191 3.81 9.76 -4.07
C ALA A 191 4.94 9.92 -3.06
N PRO A 192 4.98 11.04 -2.31
CA PRO A 192 5.78 11.11 -1.09
C PRO A 192 5.39 9.94 -0.17
N LYS A 193 6.38 9.18 0.30
CA LYS A 193 6.15 8.09 1.25
C LYS A 193 5.34 8.66 2.43
N PRO A 194 4.23 8.02 2.87
CA PRO A 194 3.53 8.44 4.07
C PRO A 194 4.53 8.56 5.22
N PRO A 195 4.46 9.62 6.05
CA PRO A 195 5.33 9.71 7.20
C PRO A 195 5.19 8.41 8.02
N ALA A 196 6.32 7.83 8.41
CA ALA A 196 6.31 6.63 9.24
C ALA A 196 5.46 6.89 10.49
N PRO A 197 4.69 5.89 10.98
CA PRO A 197 3.91 6.08 12.20
C PRO A 197 4.80 6.58 13.32
N THR A 198 4.40 7.68 13.95
CA THR A 198 5.10 8.28 15.08
C THR A 198 5.20 7.24 16.20
N PRO A 199 6.41 6.87 16.67
CA PRO A 199 6.56 5.94 17.78
C PRO A 199 5.76 6.40 19.01
N ALA A 200 5.08 5.47 19.67
CA ALA A 200 4.39 5.72 20.94
C ALA A 200 5.24 5.18 22.10
N VAL A 201 5.43 6.00 23.13
CA VAL A 201 6.19 5.67 24.35
C VAL A 201 5.24 5.76 25.55
N SER A 202 5.08 4.67 26.27
CA SER A 202 4.32 4.61 27.52
C SER A 202 5.13 5.22 28.65
N LEU A 203 4.55 6.24 29.29
CA LEU A 203 5.15 6.87 30.47
C LEU A 203 5.41 5.84 31.58
N ALA A 204 4.44 4.93 31.82
CA ALA A 204 4.56 3.91 32.85
C ALA A 204 5.74 2.95 32.57
N HIS A 205 5.95 2.58 31.31
CA HIS A 205 7.04 1.68 30.91
C HIS A 205 8.40 2.34 31.11
N VAL A 206 8.60 3.56 30.64
CA VAL A 206 9.90 4.23 30.78
C VAL A 206 10.21 4.63 32.22
N VAL A 207 9.19 4.91 33.05
CA VAL A 207 9.38 5.10 34.50
C VAL A 207 9.80 3.78 35.16
N ALA A 208 9.17 2.66 34.80
CA ALA A 208 9.54 1.36 35.33
C ALA A 208 10.99 0.98 34.94
N ALA A 209 11.39 1.24 33.69
CA ALA A 209 12.76 1.04 33.24
C ALA A 209 13.75 1.93 34.01
N ALA A 210 13.46 3.24 34.13
CA ALA A 210 14.33 4.20 34.82
C ALA A 210 14.53 3.89 36.31
N ARG A 211 13.59 3.16 36.94
CA ARG A 211 13.70 2.72 38.33
C ARG A 211 14.43 1.39 38.48
N LYS A 212 14.32 0.49 37.50
CA LYS A 212 14.78 -0.89 37.60
C LYS A 212 16.18 -1.10 37.03
N ASP A 213 16.44 -0.53 35.86
CA ASP A 213 17.66 -0.78 35.08
C ASP A 213 18.94 -0.26 35.76
N PRO A 214 18.97 0.89 36.47
CA PRO A 214 20.22 1.43 37.05
C PRO A 214 20.91 0.51 38.07
N SER A 215 20.16 -0.31 38.80
CA SER A 215 20.69 -1.26 39.79
C SER A 215 20.83 -2.68 39.24
N ALA A 216 20.43 -2.92 38.00
CA ALA A 216 20.47 -4.25 37.40
C ALA A 216 21.88 -4.58 36.86
N PRO A 217 22.20 -5.88 36.64
CA PRO A 217 23.44 -6.27 36.00
C PRO A 217 23.64 -5.61 34.63
N GLN A 218 24.89 -5.36 34.24
CA GLN A 218 25.23 -4.74 32.96
C GLN A 218 24.56 -5.50 31.79
N GLY A 219 23.90 -4.75 30.92
CA GLY A 219 23.17 -5.30 29.77
C GLY A 219 21.71 -5.69 30.04
N HIS A 220 21.22 -5.52 31.28
CA HIS A 220 19.78 -5.63 31.56
C HIS A 220 19.00 -4.52 30.83
N THR A 221 17.83 -4.87 30.30
CA THR A 221 16.94 -3.91 29.63
C THR A 221 15.50 -4.17 30.07
N THR A 222 14.78 -3.11 30.41
CA THR A 222 13.33 -3.15 30.64
C THR A 222 12.64 -2.26 29.61
N TYR A 223 11.62 -2.78 28.89
CA TYR A 223 10.93 -2.06 27.81
C TYR A 223 11.87 -1.50 26.72
N LYS A 224 12.86 -2.31 26.33
CA LYS A 224 13.97 -1.95 25.43
C LYS A 224 13.57 -1.09 24.22
N ALA A 225 12.49 -1.44 23.53
CA ALA A 225 12.06 -0.73 22.32
C ALA A 225 11.69 0.74 22.61
N GLU A 226 11.00 1.00 23.72
CA GLU A 226 10.58 2.34 24.12
C GLU A 226 11.72 3.13 24.75
N VAL A 227 12.59 2.46 25.53
CA VAL A 227 13.82 3.07 26.06
C VAL A 227 14.73 3.53 24.93
N LEU A 228 14.91 2.73 23.87
CA LEU A 228 15.69 3.12 22.69
C LEU A 228 15.14 4.39 22.01
N VAL A 229 13.82 4.63 22.03
CA VAL A 229 13.25 5.87 21.50
C VAL A 229 13.70 7.06 22.35
N VAL A 230 13.63 6.95 23.68
CA VAL A 230 14.05 8.00 24.61
C VAL A 230 15.56 8.25 24.56
N GLU A 231 16.38 7.21 24.54
CA GLU A 231 17.84 7.32 24.45
C GLU A 231 18.31 7.98 23.17
N LYS A 232 17.69 7.64 22.02
CA LYS A 232 17.98 8.30 20.75
C LYS A 232 17.64 9.79 20.81
N ALA A 233 16.53 10.16 21.45
CA ALA A 233 16.17 11.56 21.66
C ALA A 233 17.17 12.29 22.57
N LEU A 234 17.58 11.67 23.69
CA LEU A 234 18.60 12.22 24.58
C LEU A 234 19.97 12.35 23.89
N ARG A 235 20.33 11.40 23.02
CA ARG A 235 21.53 11.51 22.17
C ARG A 235 21.42 12.68 21.20
N SER A 236 20.28 12.88 20.56
CA SER A 236 20.05 14.02 19.67
C SER A 236 20.12 15.37 20.39
N GLU A 237 19.80 15.41 21.68
CA GLU A 237 20.04 16.57 22.55
C GLU A 237 21.51 16.74 22.97
N GLY A 238 22.40 15.82 22.57
CA GLY A 238 23.79 15.79 23.03
C GLY A 238 23.95 15.38 24.50
N LEU A 239 22.91 14.80 25.11
CA LEU A 239 22.88 14.47 26.54
C LEU A 239 23.32 13.03 26.83
N LEU A 240 23.35 12.16 25.82
CA LEU A 240 23.75 10.75 25.94
C LEU A 240 24.69 10.36 24.80
N ALA A 241 25.80 9.70 25.12
CA ALA A 241 26.75 9.24 24.10
C ALA A 241 26.19 8.04 23.31
N ALA A 242 26.58 7.91 22.05
CA ALA A 242 26.03 6.88 21.15
C ALA A 242 26.20 5.44 21.66
N GLN A 243 27.30 5.15 22.36
CA GLN A 243 27.59 3.83 22.93
C GLN A 243 26.64 3.42 24.06
N TYR A 244 25.87 4.36 24.61
CA TYR A 244 24.88 4.12 25.66
C TYR A 244 23.44 4.17 25.13
N VAL A 245 23.24 4.11 23.81
CA VAL A 245 21.93 3.91 23.19
C VAL A 245 21.75 2.40 22.96
N ASP A 246 21.55 1.66 24.04
CA ASP A 246 21.51 0.20 24.06
C ASP A 246 20.13 -0.37 24.48
N GLY A 247 19.22 0.52 24.87
CA GLY A 247 17.87 0.23 25.33
C GLY A 247 17.79 -0.12 26.82
N SER A 248 18.83 0.17 27.60
CA SER A 248 18.85 0.09 29.05
C SER A 248 18.69 1.47 29.65
N PHE A 249 17.65 1.70 30.46
CA PHE A 249 17.50 2.98 31.16
C PHE A 249 18.42 3.01 32.41
N GLY A 250 19.70 2.72 32.22
CA GLY A 250 20.70 2.66 33.26
C GLY A 250 21.10 4.03 33.79
N SER A 251 22.04 4.06 34.74
CA SER A 251 22.45 5.27 35.46
C SER A 251 22.89 6.42 34.54
N LEU A 252 23.49 6.12 33.39
CA LEU A 252 23.89 7.14 32.42
C LEU A 252 22.69 7.75 31.68
N THR A 253 21.69 6.95 31.36
CA THR A 253 20.42 7.40 30.77
C THR A 253 19.61 8.20 31.79
N VAL A 254 19.57 7.79 33.07
CA VAL A 254 19.00 8.59 34.18
C VAL A 254 19.69 9.96 34.29
N ASN A 255 21.02 10.00 34.30
CA ASN A 255 21.76 11.25 34.36
C ASN A 255 21.51 12.15 33.12
N ALA A 256 21.42 11.56 31.94
CA ALA A 256 21.09 12.27 30.70
C ALA A 256 19.67 12.85 30.76
N TYR A 257 18.70 12.09 31.26
CA TYR A 257 17.33 12.56 31.41
C TYR A 257 17.22 13.65 32.48
N ALA A 258 18.00 13.57 33.56
CA ALA A 258 18.07 14.63 34.57
C ALA A 258 18.61 15.93 33.97
N ARG A 259 19.61 15.86 33.07
CA ARG A 259 20.08 17.04 32.31
C ARG A 259 19.00 17.58 31.39
N TRP A 260 18.22 16.72 30.73
CA TRP A 260 17.07 17.14 29.94
C TRP A 260 16.03 17.89 30.77
N GLN A 261 15.67 17.37 31.95
CA GLN A 261 14.77 18.06 32.87
C GLN A 261 15.32 19.44 33.29
N ARG A 262 16.62 19.54 33.60
CA ARG A 262 17.25 20.84 33.91
C ARG A 262 17.20 21.82 32.74
N ALA A 263 17.41 21.36 31.51
CA ALA A 263 17.28 22.18 30.31
C ALA A 263 15.84 22.70 30.11
N LEU A 264 14.85 22.03 30.68
CA LEU A 264 13.45 22.46 30.70
C LEU A 264 13.10 23.38 31.90
N GLY A 265 14.07 23.71 32.75
CA GLY A 265 13.89 24.59 33.92
C GLY A 265 13.59 23.88 35.24
N TYR A 266 13.63 22.54 35.28
CA TYR A 266 13.43 21.77 36.52
C TYR A 266 14.68 21.82 37.39
N SER A 267 14.51 21.75 38.72
CA SER A 267 15.61 21.76 39.68
C SER A 267 15.32 20.87 40.89
N GLY A 268 16.35 20.60 41.70
CA GLY A 268 16.22 19.75 42.90
C GLY A 268 15.66 18.36 42.57
N SER A 269 14.72 17.89 43.39
CA SER A 269 14.03 16.60 43.21
C SER A 269 13.16 16.53 41.95
N ALA A 270 12.84 17.67 41.32
CA ALA A 270 12.06 17.70 40.09
C ALA A 270 12.92 17.39 38.83
N ALA A 271 14.25 17.31 38.98
CA ALA A 271 15.21 16.94 37.93
C ALA A 271 16.01 15.69 38.34
N ASP A 272 15.29 14.65 38.76
CA ASP A 272 15.80 13.39 39.31
C ASP A 272 16.22 12.35 38.24
N GLY A 273 15.93 12.61 36.96
CA GLY A 273 16.19 11.71 35.85
C GLY A 273 15.10 10.67 35.62
N ILE A 274 14.00 10.71 36.37
CA ILE A 274 12.84 9.85 36.15
C ILE A 274 11.87 10.56 35.19
N PRO A 275 11.47 9.94 34.06
CA PRO A 275 10.55 10.57 33.12
C PRO A 275 9.23 11.00 33.76
N GLY A 276 8.91 12.29 33.68
CA GLY A 276 7.59 12.83 33.99
C GLY A 276 6.77 13.06 32.72
N LYS A 277 5.43 13.08 32.83
CA LYS A 277 4.54 13.28 31.67
C LYS A 277 4.94 14.50 30.85
N THR A 278 5.14 15.65 31.49
CA THR A 278 5.47 16.91 30.81
C THR A 278 6.86 16.88 30.17
N SER A 279 7.89 16.42 30.89
CA SER A 279 9.26 16.38 30.35
C SER A 279 9.39 15.38 29.20
N LEU A 280 8.69 14.25 29.28
CA LEU A 280 8.69 13.22 28.24
C LEU A 280 7.87 13.67 27.02
N THR A 281 6.74 14.33 27.24
CA THR A 281 5.94 14.91 26.14
C THR A 281 6.72 15.99 25.39
N LYS A 282 7.45 16.86 26.11
CA LYS A 282 8.31 17.87 25.47
C LYS A 282 9.45 17.22 24.68
N LEU A 283 10.04 16.14 25.18
CA LEU A 283 11.07 15.38 24.45
C LEU A 283 10.46 14.73 23.20
N GLY A 284 9.28 14.14 23.33
CA GLY A 284 8.53 13.52 22.24
C GLY A 284 8.14 14.50 21.14
N ALA A 285 7.65 15.69 21.52
CA ALA A 285 7.34 16.75 20.59
C ALA A 285 8.56 17.23 19.78
N LYS A 286 9.75 17.25 20.40
CA LYS A 286 10.99 17.66 19.74
C LYS A 286 11.60 16.56 18.85
N HIS A 287 11.42 15.30 19.20
CA HIS A 287 12.09 14.15 18.55
C HIS A 287 11.15 13.18 17.83
N GLY A 288 9.87 13.54 17.69
CA GLY A 288 8.93 12.80 16.86
C GLY A 288 8.46 11.49 17.48
N PHE A 289 8.06 11.49 18.76
CA PHE A 289 7.32 10.39 19.39
C PHE A 289 6.17 10.91 20.26
N THR A 290 5.09 10.13 20.41
CA THR A 290 3.94 10.47 21.28
C THR A 290 4.07 9.77 22.63
N VAL A 291 3.51 10.37 23.69
CA VAL A 291 3.47 9.78 25.03
C VAL A 291 2.09 9.22 25.33
N THR A 292 2.03 7.96 25.73
CA THR A 292 0.82 7.32 26.26
C THR A 292 0.90 7.23 27.79
N THR A 293 -0.26 7.27 28.45
CA THR A 293 -0.39 7.24 29.91
C THR A 293 -1.06 5.96 30.36
#